data_AF-A0A3B4H229-F1
#
_entry.id   AF-A0A3B4H229-F1
#
_cell.length_a   1.000
_cell.length_b   1.000
_cell.length_c   1.000
_cell.angle_alpha   90.00
_cell.angle_beta   90.00
_cell.angle_gamma   90.00
#
_symmetry.space_group_name_H-M   'P 1'
#
loop_
_entity.id
_entity.type
_entity.pdbx_description
1 polymer ?
#
loop_
_entity_poly.entity_id
_entity_poly.type
_entity_poly.pdbx_seq_one_letter_code
_entity_poly.pdbx_strand_id
1 'polypeptide(L)'
;MFWVTNELQVNFTCFFKNHSVAAKSGGCFPGEALVILESGSQKPVSDLRPGERVLVSSGSDGSGELVFSEVLTFLDRDPKTRKLFYTLQTEAGAQLSLTAAHLIFVSKENCSEGTVPARNALRTVYASNAQPGQCVLVSEGKAGQKHREGRLSRISRVTVKEMKGVFAPLTQQGTVVVDGVVVSCYAVVDQHSLAHWAFAPLRLIHSWTRTTGGHSDGIHWYSQLLHWLGRKLLDSGRLHPLGVAQDNR
;
A
#
# COMPACT_ATOMS: atom_id res chain seq x y z
N MET A 1 38.15 -44.73 -2.44
CA MET A 1 38.23 -43.26 -2.58
C MET A 1 36.83 -42.77 -2.91
N PHE A 2 36.07 -42.35 -1.88
CA PHE A 2 34.74 -41.77 -2.04
C PHE A 2 34.73 -40.46 -1.25
N TRP A 3 34.53 -39.38 -1.98
CA TRP A 3 34.28 -38.05 -1.45
C TRP A 3 32.80 -37.95 -1.10
N VAL A 4 32.46 -37.40 0.07
CA VAL A 4 31.18 -36.72 0.27
C VAL A 4 31.45 -35.49 1.12
N THR A 5 31.28 -34.33 0.50
CA THR A 5 31.29 -33.00 1.13
C THR A 5 30.08 -32.90 2.06
N ASN A 6 30.32 -32.47 3.30
CA ASN A 6 29.30 -32.26 4.30
C ASN A 6 28.52 -30.98 3.97
N GLU A 7 27.31 -31.11 3.40
CA GLU A 7 26.37 -30.00 3.28
C GLU A 7 25.72 -29.71 4.63
N LEU A 8 25.96 -28.51 5.16
CA LEU A 8 25.20 -27.94 6.26
C LEU A 8 23.75 -27.68 5.80
N GLN A 9 22.87 -28.66 6.00
CA GLN A 9 21.43 -28.44 5.97
C GLN A 9 21.01 -27.57 7.16
N VAL A 10 21.00 -26.26 6.95
CA VAL A 10 20.38 -25.31 7.87
C VAL A 10 18.86 -25.40 7.68
N ASN A 11 18.21 -26.16 8.56
CA ASN A 11 16.75 -26.24 8.63
C ASN A 11 16.16 -24.86 9.01
N PHE A 12 15.65 -24.14 8.01
CA PHE A 12 14.80 -22.96 8.23
C PHE A 12 13.40 -23.42 8.61
N THR A 13 13.18 -23.66 9.90
CA THR A 13 11.83 -23.92 10.44
C THR A 13 11.69 -23.27 11.81
N CYS A 14 11.52 -21.95 11.83
CA CYS A 14 10.79 -21.25 12.90
C CYS A 14 10.60 -19.77 12.56
N PHE A 15 9.50 -19.42 11.88
CA PHE A 15 8.97 -18.05 11.90
C PHE A 15 7.43 -18.01 11.76
N PHE A 16 6.74 -19.03 12.27
CA PHE A 16 5.29 -18.99 12.45
C PHE A 16 4.97 -19.08 13.94
N LYS A 17 5.11 -17.97 14.66
CA LYS A 17 4.45 -17.80 15.96
C LYS A 17 4.18 -16.32 16.22
N ASN A 18 2.88 -16.02 16.29
CA ASN A 18 2.24 -14.87 16.92
C ASN A 18 2.24 -13.53 16.15
N HIS A 19 1.31 -13.39 15.19
CA HIS A 19 0.90 -12.08 14.65
C HIS A 19 -0.58 -11.77 14.95
N SER A 20 -1.07 -12.16 16.13
CA SER A 20 -2.45 -11.94 16.59
C SER A 20 -2.84 -10.47 16.80
N VAL A 21 -1.93 -9.51 16.56
CA VAL A 21 -2.18 -8.06 16.69
C VAL A 21 -2.12 -7.32 15.34
N ALA A 22 -1.86 -8.02 14.23
CA ALA A 22 -1.83 -7.40 12.89
C ALA A 22 -3.22 -7.08 12.30
N ALA A 23 -4.30 -7.63 12.88
CA ALA A 23 -5.61 -7.73 12.23
C ALA A 23 -6.61 -6.60 12.48
N LYS A 24 -6.16 -5.42 12.90
CA LYS A 24 -7.05 -4.27 13.08
C LYS A 24 -7.02 -3.22 11.97
N SER A 25 -6.09 -3.25 11.01
CA SER A 25 -6.03 -2.18 10.00
C SER A 25 -5.90 -2.66 8.56
N GLY A 26 -6.75 -2.08 7.72
CA GLY A 26 -6.91 -2.36 6.29
C GLY A 26 -5.76 -1.84 5.43
N GLY A 27 -4.51 -2.11 5.82
CA GLY A 27 -3.27 -1.71 5.17
C GLY A 27 -2.83 -0.27 5.46
N CYS A 28 -1.57 -0.08 5.87
CA CYS A 28 -1.02 1.22 6.28
C CYS A 28 0.44 1.42 5.85
N PHE A 29 0.88 2.67 5.89
CA PHE A 29 2.28 3.13 5.77
C PHE A 29 2.83 3.55 7.13
N PRO A 30 4.16 3.47 7.35
CA PRO A 30 4.80 4.02 8.54
C PRO A 30 4.79 5.56 8.50
N GLY A 31 4.96 6.21 9.64
CA GLY A 31 4.91 7.68 9.72
C GLY A 31 5.98 8.38 8.90
N GLU A 32 7.17 7.79 8.83
CA GLU A 32 8.33 8.30 8.08
C GLU A 32 8.24 8.14 6.55
N ALA A 33 7.27 7.36 6.04
CA ALA A 33 7.11 7.17 4.60
C ALA A 33 6.83 8.51 3.91
N LEU A 34 7.32 8.68 2.69
CA LEU A 34 7.32 9.97 2.00
C LEU A 34 6.30 10.01 0.86
N VAL A 35 5.51 11.07 0.81
CA VAL A 35 4.66 11.43 -0.33
C VAL A 35 5.21 12.65 -1.05
N ILE A 36 4.89 12.78 -2.33
CA ILE A 36 5.28 13.93 -3.16
C ILE A 36 4.09 14.87 -3.29
N LEU A 37 4.25 16.11 -2.85
CA LEU A 37 3.23 17.16 -2.95
C LEU A 37 3.24 17.83 -4.32
N GLU A 38 2.14 18.51 -4.68
CA GLU A 38 2.03 19.29 -5.92
C GLU A 38 3.11 20.40 -6.04
N SER A 39 3.62 20.90 -4.91
CA SER A 39 4.75 21.82 -4.88
C SER A 39 6.09 21.19 -5.32
N GLY A 40 6.13 19.87 -5.52
CA GLY A 40 7.33 19.09 -5.79
C GLY A 40 8.14 18.72 -4.54
N SER A 41 7.75 19.23 -3.36
CA SER A 41 8.36 18.85 -2.09
C SER A 41 7.93 17.46 -1.64
N GLN A 42 8.77 16.81 -0.85
CA GLN A 42 8.42 15.55 -0.19
C GLN A 42 7.98 15.82 1.24
N LYS A 43 7.00 15.06 1.73
CA LYS A 43 6.46 15.20 3.07
C LYS A 43 6.25 13.81 3.70
N PRO A 44 6.58 13.63 5.00
CA PRO A 44 6.21 12.41 5.72
C PRO A 44 4.69 12.22 5.75
N VAL A 45 4.22 10.98 5.61
CA VAL A 45 2.79 10.65 5.68
C VAL A 45 2.21 11.03 7.05
N SER A 46 3.01 11.05 8.12
CA SER A 46 2.57 11.53 9.45
C SER A 46 2.11 12.98 9.46
N ASP A 47 2.71 13.81 8.61
CA ASP A 47 2.52 15.26 8.56
C ASP A 47 1.54 15.67 7.45
N LEU A 48 1.14 14.72 6.62
CA LEU A 48 0.17 14.89 5.55
C LEU A 48 -1.21 15.21 6.12
N ARG A 49 -1.89 16.18 5.51
CA ARG A 49 -3.21 16.65 5.93
C ARG A 49 -4.24 16.44 4.81
N PRO A 50 -5.52 16.14 5.15
CA PRO A 50 -6.60 16.19 4.17
C PRO A 50 -6.69 17.58 3.51
N GLY A 51 -7.01 17.61 2.23
CA GLY A 51 -7.00 18.81 1.37
C GLY A 51 -5.68 19.03 0.63
N GLU A 52 -4.57 18.41 1.07
CA GLU A 52 -3.30 18.49 0.34
C GLU A 52 -3.33 17.61 -0.90
N ARG A 53 -2.63 18.03 -1.96
CA ARG A 53 -2.56 17.30 -3.23
C ARG A 53 -1.24 16.54 -3.33
N VAL A 54 -1.34 15.22 -3.46
CA VAL A 54 -0.21 14.29 -3.56
C VAL A 54 -0.14 13.63 -4.93
N LEU A 55 1.02 13.13 -5.31
CA LEU A 55 1.21 12.39 -6.54
C LEU A 55 0.49 11.04 -6.46
N VAL A 56 -0.32 10.76 -7.48
CA VAL A 56 -1.14 9.54 -7.62
C VAL A 56 -1.08 9.05 -9.06
N SER A 57 -1.52 7.82 -9.32
CA SER A 57 -1.79 7.37 -10.68
C SER A 57 -3.20 7.76 -11.11
N SER A 58 -3.35 8.27 -12.34
CA SER A 58 -4.65 8.67 -12.89
C SER A 58 -5.63 7.50 -12.99
N GLY A 59 -5.15 6.31 -13.33
CA GLY A 59 -5.92 5.07 -13.28
C GLY A 59 -5.98 4.51 -11.86
N SER A 60 -7.18 4.10 -11.44
CA SER A 60 -7.39 3.45 -10.15
C SER A 60 -6.69 2.09 -10.06
N ASP A 61 -6.46 1.43 -11.20
CA ASP A 61 -5.67 0.19 -11.30
C ASP A 61 -4.15 0.40 -11.23
N GLY A 62 -3.71 1.62 -10.92
CA GLY A 62 -2.30 1.99 -10.86
C GLY A 62 -1.70 2.36 -12.22
N SER A 63 -2.44 2.21 -13.33
CA SER A 63 -1.98 2.53 -14.67
C SER A 63 -2.24 3.99 -15.07
N GLY A 64 -1.56 4.47 -16.11
CA GLY A 64 -1.74 5.82 -16.65
C GLY A 64 -0.72 6.84 -16.13
N GLU A 65 -0.94 8.11 -16.48
CA GLU A 65 -0.07 9.22 -16.08
C GLU A 65 -0.14 9.46 -14.58
N LEU A 66 0.99 9.91 -14.01
CA LEU A 66 1.02 10.34 -12.61
C LEU A 66 0.59 11.81 -12.53
N VAL A 67 -0.45 12.05 -11.73
CA VAL A 67 -1.10 13.36 -11.57
C VAL A 67 -1.19 13.72 -10.10
N PHE A 68 -1.43 15.00 -9.78
CA PHE A 68 -1.66 15.42 -8.41
C PHE A 68 -3.14 15.38 -8.05
N SER A 69 -3.46 14.76 -6.93
CA SER A 69 -4.84 14.62 -6.45
C SER A 69 -4.96 14.83 -4.95
N GLU A 70 -6.13 15.31 -4.54
CA GLU A 70 -6.44 15.63 -3.16
C GLU A 70 -6.50 14.38 -2.27
N VAL A 71 -5.89 14.50 -1.10
CA VAL A 71 -6.08 13.58 0.03
C VAL A 71 -7.38 13.95 0.71
N LEU A 72 -8.37 13.05 0.63
CA LEU A 72 -9.71 13.31 1.13
C LEU A 72 -9.79 13.15 2.65
N THR A 73 -9.17 12.08 3.16
CA THR A 73 -9.18 11.71 4.58
C THR A 73 -8.13 10.61 4.83
N PHE A 74 -8.02 10.13 6.08
CA PHE A 74 -7.27 8.94 6.44
C PHE A 74 -8.24 7.83 6.84
N LEU A 75 -8.08 6.62 6.27
CA LEU A 75 -8.85 5.44 6.63
C LEU A 75 -8.43 4.86 7.99
N ASP A 76 -7.17 5.04 8.35
CA ASP A 76 -6.56 4.71 9.63
C ASP A 76 -5.40 5.69 9.90
N ARG A 77 -5.29 6.15 11.15
CA ARG A 77 -4.26 7.08 11.60
C ARG A 77 -3.94 6.86 13.07
N ASP A 78 -2.81 6.24 13.37
CA ASP A 78 -2.31 6.15 14.74
C ASP A 78 -0.79 6.39 14.76
N PRO A 79 -0.34 7.57 15.23
CA PRO A 79 1.07 7.94 15.24
C PRO A 79 1.90 7.23 16.32
N LYS A 80 1.26 6.56 17.29
CA LYS A 80 1.93 5.95 18.45
C LYS A 80 2.16 4.45 18.26
N THR A 81 1.27 3.79 17.54
CA THR A 81 1.34 2.35 17.28
C THR A 81 2.64 1.94 16.58
N ARG A 82 3.22 0.81 16.98
CA ARG A 82 4.30 0.13 16.26
C ARG A 82 3.75 -1.13 15.61
N LYS A 83 4.15 -1.38 14.35
CA LYS A 83 3.76 -2.58 13.61
C LYS A 83 4.92 -3.07 12.75
N LEU A 84 4.80 -4.31 12.28
CA LEU A 84 5.70 -4.87 11.29
C LEU A 84 5.29 -4.41 9.89
N PHE A 85 6.28 -3.93 9.16
CA PHE A 85 6.18 -3.46 7.78
C PHE A 85 7.08 -4.32 6.89
N TYR A 86 6.55 -4.68 5.72
CA TYR A 86 7.30 -5.25 4.62
C TYR A 86 7.95 -4.10 3.86
N THR A 87 9.28 -4.12 3.82
CA THR A 87 10.10 -3.16 3.08
C THR A 87 10.58 -3.79 1.79
N LEU A 88 10.06 -3.29 0.67
CA LEU A 88 10.41 -3.68 -0.69
C LEU A 88 11.50 -2.74 -1.21
N GLN A 89 12.62 -3.30 -1.65
CA GLN A 89 13.67 -2.55 -2.35
C GLN A 89 13.60 -2.87 -3.84
N THR A 90 13.69 -1.85 -4.68
CA THR A 90 13.68 -2.00 -6.14
C THR A 90 15.06 -1.76 -6.75
N GLU A 91 15.28 -2.24 -7.98
CA GLU A 91 16.52 -2.01 -8.73
C GLU A 91 16.75 -0.53 -9.05
N ALA A 92 15.68 0.26 -9.23
CA ALA A 92 15.73 1.71 -9.37
C ALA A 92 16.08 2.45 -8.05
N GLY A 93 16.29 1.73 -6.94
CA GLY A 93 16.67 2.29 -5.66
C GLY A 93 15.52 2.81 -4.78
N ALA A 94 14.27 2.60 -5.19
CA ALA A 94 13.11 2.93 -4.36
C ALA A 94 12.99 1.94 -3.19
N GLN A 95 12.54 2.43 -2.03
CA GLN A 95 12.38 1.62 -0.83
C GLN A 95 11.03 1.87 -0.17
N LEU A 96 10.06 1.03 -0.48
CA LEU A 96 8.68 1.16 -0.03
C LEU A 96 8.42 0.29 1.20
N SER A 97 7.87 0.87 2.27
CA SER A 97 7.47 0.14 3.48
C SER A 97 5.95 0.19 3.72
N LEU A 98 5.32 -0.98 3.87
CA LEU A 98 3.87 -1.12 4.05
C LEU A 98 3.52 -2.35 4.90
N THR A 99 2.37 -2.33 5.56
CA THR A 99 1.90 -3.50 6.32
C THR A 99 1.60 -4.69 5.41
N ALA A 100 1.66 -5.91 5.96
CA ALA A 100 1.44 -7.18 5.24
C ALA A 100 0.24 -7.19 4.28
N ALA A 101 -0.91 -6.70 4.74
CA ALA A 101 -2.17 -6.78 4.00
C ALA A 101 -2.38 -5.63 3.00
N HIS A 102 -1.42 -4.70 2.86
CA HIS A 102 -1.55 -3.53 1.99
C HIS A 102 -1.34 -3.92 0.51
N LEU A 103 -2.18 -3.39 -0.40
CA LEU A 103 -2.17 -3.77 -1.82
C LEU A 103 -1.15 -2.95 -2.63
N ILE A 104 -0.29 -3.66 -3.37
CA ILE A 104 0.65 -3.07 -4.33
C ILE A 104 0.31 -3.47 -5.75
N PHE A 105 0.69 -2.63 -6.71
CA PHE A 105 0.56 -2.94 -8.13
C PHE A 105 1.82 -3.65 -8.62
N VAL A 106 1.63 -4.84 -9.20
CA VAL A 106 2.70 -5.63 -9.81
C VAL A 106 2.37 -5.97 -11.26
N SER A 107 3.40 -6.11 -12.09
CA SER A 107 3.24 -6.60 -13.46
C SER A 107 2.62 -8.00 -13.49
N LYS A 108 1.69 -8.23 -14.43
CA LYS A 108 1.10 -9.55 -14.70
C LYS A 108 2.12 -10.51 -15.31
N GLU A 109 2.96 -9.98 -16.19
CA GLU A 109 3.96 -10.74 -16.94
C GLU A 109 5.37 -10.33 -16.53
N ASN A 110 6.36 -11.04 -17.07
CA ASN A 110 7.76 -10.64 -16.95
C ASN A 110 7.94 -9.22 -17.49
N CYS A 111 8.77 -8.47 -16.79
CA CYS A 111 8.96 -7.05 -16.98
C CYS A 111 10.44 -6.76 -17.18
N SER A 112 10.69 -5.75 -18.00
CA SER A 112 12.02 -5.17 -18.18
C SER A 112 12.11 -3.89 -17.34
N GLU A 113 13.28 -3.67 -16.74
CA GLU A 113 13.54 -2.48 -15.93
C GLU A 113 13.34 -1.20 -16.75
N GLY A 114 12.72 -0.18 -16.15
CA GLY A 114 12.54 1.15 -16.75
C GLY A 114 11.45 1.25 -17.82
N THR A 115 10.72 0.18 -18.13
CA THR A 115 9.67 0.24 -19.15
C THR A 115 8.36 0.82 -18.61
N VAL A 116 7.62 1.51 -19.48
CA VAL A 116 6.26 1.95 -19.15
C VAL A 116 5.33 0.74 -19.30
N PRO A 117 4.50 0.41 -18.29
CA PRO A 117 3.58 -0.72 -18.39
C PRO A 117 2.53 -0.47 -19.47
N ALA A 118 2.21 -1.51 -20.25
CA ALA A 118 1.06 -1.47 -21.16
C ALA A 118 -0.25 -1.32 -20.38
N ARG A 119 -1.31 -0.84 -21.06
CA ARG A 119 -2.66 -0.80 -20.46
C ARG A 119 -3.06 -2.18 -19.97
N ASN A 120 -3.66 -2.25 -18.78
CA ASN A 120 -4.08 -3.50 -18.14
C ASN A 120 -2.94 -4.51 -17.86
N ALA A 121 -1.67 -4.10 -17.89
CA ALA A 121 -0.53 -4.98 -17.58
C ALA A 121 -0.31 -5.18 -16.06
N LEU A 122 -1.03 -4.44 -15.22
CA LEU A 122 -0.88 -4.48 -13.76
C LEU A 122 -1.97 -5.31 -13.11
N ARG A 123 -1.63 -5.93 -11.98
CA ARG A 123 -2.56 -6.58 -11.05
C ARG A 123 -2.19 -6.20 -9.62
N THR A 124 -3.11 -6.38 -8.70
CA THR A 124 -2.84 -6.15 -7.28
C THR A 124 -2.39 -7.41 -6.56
N VAL A 125 -1.46 -7.26 -5.62
CA VAL A 125 -1.08 -8.29 -4.65
C VAL A 125 -0.92 -7.69 -3.27
N TYR A 126 -1.05 -8.51 -2.24
CA TYR A 126 -0.67 -8.14 -0.87
C TYR A 126 0.85 -7.96 -0.75
N ALA A 127 1.28 -7.05 0.12
CA ALA A 127 2.68 -6.83 0.46
C ALA A 127 3.38 -8.11 0.93
N SER A 128 2.69 -8.92 1.72
CA SER A 128 3.16 -10.22 2.22
C SER A 128 3.45 -11.23 1.11
N ASN A 129 2.81 -11.06 -0.05
CA ASN A 129 2.96 -11.92 -1.23
C ASN A 129 3.95 -11.35 -2.25
N ALA A 130 4.52 -10.17 -2.00
CA ALA A 130 5.53 -9.56 -2.85
C ALA A 130 6.82 -10.38 -2.78
N GLN A 131 7.43 -10.65 -3.93
CA GLN A 131 8.64 -11.47 -4.03
C GLN A 131 9.69 -10.78 -4.91
N PRO A 132 11.00 -10.97 -4.62
CA PRO A 132 12.05 -10.57 -5.53
C PRO A 132 11.81 -11.11 -6.94
N GLY A 133 12.10 -10.30 -7.95
CA GLY A 133 11.87 -10.62 -9.36
C GLY A 133 10.54 -10.13 -9.92
N GLN A 134 9.52 -9.85 -9.09
CA GLN A 134 8.31 -9.14 -9.54
C GLN A 134 8.63 -7.66 -9.79
N CYS A 135 7.94 -6.99 -10.71
CA CYS A 135 8.08 -5.54 -10.89
C CYS A 135 6.92 -4.76 -10.32
N VAL A 136 7.26 -3.67 -9.65
CA VAL A 136 6.35 -2.62 -9.18
C VAL A 136 6.49 -1.38 -10.04
N LEU A 137 5.56 -0.44 -9.90
CA LEU A 137 5.61 0.82 -10.63
C LEU A 137 6.29 1.90 -9.78
N VAL A 138 7.46 2.37 -10.20
CA VAL A 138 8.19 3.48 -9.58
C VAL A 138 7.93 4.78 -10.33
N SER A 139 7.76 5.87 -9.58
CA SER A 139 7.72 7.22 -10.15
C SER A 139 9.14 7.66 -10.48
N GLU A 140 9.43 7.82 -11.77
CA GLU A 140 10.68 8.41 -12.23
C GLU A 140 10.40 9.84 -12.75
N GLY A 141 11.23 10.80 -12.36
CA GLY A 141 11.10 12.20 -12.79
C GLY A 141 11.71 13.19 -11.82
N LYS A 142 12.32 14.27 -12.35
CA LYS A 142 12.93 15.31 -11.51
C LYS A 142 11.85 16.06 -10.71
N ALA A 143 12.20 16.54 -9.52
CA ALA A 143 11.35 17.46 -8.76
C ALA A 143 10.93 18.64 -9.65
N GLY A 144 9.62 18.91 -9.74
CA GLY A 144 9.07 20.01 -10.55
C GLY A 144 8.60 19.68 -11.98
N GLN A 145 8.76 18.45 -12.47
CA GLN A 145 8.11 18.04 -13.74
C GLN A 145 6.60 17.81 -13.52
N LYS A 146 5.78 18.50 -14.33
CA LYS A 146 4.30 18.43 -14.27
C LYS A 146 3.71 17.10 -14.76
N HIS A 147 4.39 16.43 -15.69
CA HIS A 147 4.01 15.09 -16.16
C HIS A 147 5.10 14.11 -15.76
N ARG A 148 4.71 13.08 -15.03
CA ARG A 148 5.56 11.97 -14.63
C ARG A 148 4.91 10.68 -15.09
N GLU A 149 5.74 9.75 -15.49
CA GLU A 149 5.30 8.40 -15.84
C GLU A 149 5.78 7.41 -14.80
N GLY A 150 4.96 6.40 -14.55
CA GLY A 150 5.39 5.24 -13.79
C GLY A 150 6.21 4.33 -14.69
N ARG A 151 7.37 3.88 -14.19
CA ARG A 151 8.20 2.88 -14.85
C ARG A 151 8.30 1.62 -14.01
N LEU A 152 8.37 0.48 -14.67
CA LEU A 152 8.51 -0.80 -14.00
C LEU A 152 9.90 -0.90 -13.39
N SER A 153 9.96 -1.27 -12.12
CA SER A 153 11.21 -1.60 -11.44
C SER A 153 11.08 -2.91 -10.70
N ARG A 154 12.07 -3.79 -10.88
CA ARG A 154 12.12 -5.11 -10.28
C ARG A 154 12.39 -5.00 -8.79
N ILE A 155 11.63 -5.75 -7.99
CA ILE A 155 11.91 -5.94 -6.58
C ILE A 155 13.20 -6.76 -6.47
N SER A 156 14.24 -6.16 -5.90
CA SER A 156 15.53 -6.80 -5.65
C SER A 156 15.54 -7.50 -4.29
N ARG A 157 14.82 -6.95 -3.30
CA ARG A 157 14.79 -7.49 -1.94
C ARG A 157 13.49 -7.20 -1.21
N VAL A 158 13.07 -8.15 -0.38
CA VAL A 158 11.96 -7.99 0.57
C VAL A 158 12.49 -8.25 1.98
N THR A 159 12.23 -7.34 2.90
CA THR A 159 12.59 -7.47 4.32
C THR A 159 11.42 -7.08 5.20
N VAL A 160 11.44 -7.48 6.48
CA VAL A 160 10.42 -7.08 7.44
C VAL A 160 11.09 -6.28 8.57
N LYS A 161 10.52 -5.14 8.92
CA LYS A 161 11.02 -4.26 9.98
C LYS A 161 9.88 -3.75 10.84
N GLU A 162 10.13 -3.55 12.13
CA GLU A 162 9.20 -2.84 12.99
C GLU A 162 9.39 -1.33 12.82
N MET A 163 8.31 -0.60 12.53
CA MET A 163 8.31 0.85 12.35
C MET A 163 7.18 1.49 13.14
N LYS A 164 7.26 2.80 13.34
CA LYS A 164 6.31 3.57 14.15
C LYS A 164 5.31 4.32 13.27
N GLY A 165 4.08 4.38 13.75
CA GLY A 165 2.97 5.03 13.09
C GLY A 165 2.29 4.12 12.09
N VAL A 166 0.96 4.22 12.01
CA VAL A 166 0.16 3.60 10.96
C VAL A 166 -0.72 4.67 10.33
N PHE A 167 -0.57 4.86 9.02
CA PHE A 167 -1.30 5.87 8.27
C PHE A 167 -1.83 5.28 6.96
N ALA A 168 -3.11 5.50 6.67
CA ALA A 168 -3.75 5.03 5.44
C ALA A 168 -4.46 6.22 4.76
N PRO A 169 -3.74 7.09 4.04
CA PRO A 169 -4.35 8.21 3.33
C PRO A 169 -5.26 7.70 2.20
N LEU A 170 -6.41 8.35 2.01
CA LEU A 170 -7.34 8.09 0.91
C LEU A 170 -7.33 9.26 -0.06
N THR A 171 -7.05 8.98 -1.33
CA THR A 171 -7.12 9.94 -2.43
C THR A 171 -8.37 9.72 -3.28
N GLN A 172 -8.70 10.69 -4.14
CA GLN A 172 -9.85 10.58 -5.07
C GLN A 172 -9.74 9.35 -5.99
N GLN A 173 -8.54 9.06 -6.50
CA GLN A 173 -8.24 7.95 -7.42
C GLN A 173 -8.10 6.62 -6.67
N GLY A 174 -7.89 6.64 -5.35
CA GLY A 174 -7.63 5.44 -4.56
C GLY A 174 -6.22 4.86 -4.79
N THR A 175 -5.32 5.62 -5.40
CA THR A 175 -3.89 5.33 -5.55
C THR A 175 -3.07 6.44 -4.93
N VAL A 176 -1.83 6.15 -4.56
CA VAL A 176 -0.90 7.14 -4.01
C VAL A 176 0.53 6.71 -4.32
N VAL A 177 1.43 7.67 -4.53
CA VAL A 177 2.87 7.42 -4.63
C VAL A 177 3.51 7.62 -3.26
N VAL A 178 4.07 6.54 -2.71
CA VAL A 178 4.75 6.52 -1.41
C VAL A 178 6.16 5.96 -1.61
N ASP A 179 7.17 6.64 -1.06
CA ASP A 179 8.58 6.28 -1.20
C ASP A 179 9.02 6.04 -2.66
N GLY A 180 8.40 6.79 -3.58
CA GLY A 180 8.64 6.67 -5.02
C GLY A 180 7.95 5.50 -5.71
N VAL A 181 7.09 4.73 -5.03
CA VAL A 181 6.36 3.59 -5.62
C VAL A 181 4.86 3.88 -5.66
N VAL A 182 4.20 3.55 -6.77
CA VAL A 182 2.74 3.64 -6.92
C VAL A 182 2.07 2.47 -6.21
N VAL A 183 1.16 2.79 -5.29
CA VAL A 183 0.46 1.82 -4.43
C VAL A 183 -1.02 2.16 -4.31
N SER A 184 -1.82 1.19 -3.84
CA SER A 184 -3.23 1.44 -3.56
C SER A 184 -3.41 2.24 -2.26
N CYS A 185 -4.52 2.94 -2.10
CA CYS A 185 -4.96 3.47 -0.80
C CYS A 185 -5.72 2.43 0.06
N TYR A 186 -6.02 1.25 -0.49
CA TYR A 186 -6.90 0.27 0.14
C TYR A 186 -6.15 -0.99 0.56
N ALA A 187 -6.75 -1.70 1.50
CA ALA A 187 -6.41 -3.08 1.73
C ALA A 187 -7.53 -3.92 2.32
N VAL A 188 -7.25 -5.22 2.49
CA VAL A 188 -8.13 -6.28 2.99
C VAL A 188 -9.06 -6.92 1.96
N VAL A 189 -9.37 -6.26 0.84
CA VAL A 189 -10.16 -6.89 -0.24
C VAL A 189 -9.23 -7.25 -1.39
N ASP A 190 -9.24 -8.53 -1.82
CA ASP A 190 -8.36 -9.09 -2.85
C ASP A 190 -8.48 -8.43 -4.25
N GLN A 191 -9.35 -7.42 -4.37
CA GLN A 191 -9.55 -6.62 -5.57
C GLN A 191 -9.65 -5.14 -5.19
N HIS A 192 -8.67 -4.36 -5.67
CA HIS A 192 -8.70 -2.89 -5.59
C HIS A 192 -10.02 -2.32 -6.09
N SER A 193 -10.54 -2.85 -7.19
CA SER A 193 -11.80 -2.39 -7.80
C SER A 193 -12.97 -2.48 -6.82
N LEU A 194 -13.09 -3.59 -6.07
CA LEU A 194 -14.17 -3.77 -5.10
C LEU A 194 -14.03 -2.78 -3.92
N ALA A 195 -12.83 -2.63 -3.38
CA ALA A 195 -12.58 -1.63 -2.33
C ALA A 195 -12.88 -0.21 -2.84
N HIS A 196 -12.40 0.12 -4.04
CA HIS A 196 -12.64 1.41 -4.68
C HIS A 196 -14.14 1.69 -4.83
N TRP A 197 -14.93 0.71 -5.27
CA TRP A 197 -16.39 0.82 -5.32
C TRP A 197 -17.03 0.96 -3.94
N ALA A 198 -16.58 0.18 -2.95
CA ALA A 198 -17.08 0.26 -1.58
C ALA A 198 -16.84 1.64 -0.97
N PHE A 199 -15.74 2.30 -1.31
CA PHE A 199 -15.43 3.67 -0.86
C PHE A 199 -15.95 4.76 -1.80
N ALA A 200 -16.67 4.44 -2.88
CA ALA A 200 -17.23 5.43 -3.80
C ALA A 200 -18.21 6.41 -3.13
N PRO A 201 -19.14 5.98 -2.26
CA PRO A 201 -20.04 6.90 -1.56
C PRO A 201 -19.28 7.92 -0.70
N LEU A 202 -18.26 7.46 0.02
CA LEU A 202 -17.41 8.33 0.85
C LEU A 202 -16.68 9.38 -0.01
N ARG A 203 -16.12 8.95 -1.15
CA ARG A 203 -15.43 9.85 -2.09
C ARG A 203 -16.38 10.87 -2.70
N LEU A 204 -17.61 10.48 -3.03
CA LEU A 204 -18.63 11.38 -3.55
C LEU A 204 -19.05 12.44 -2.52
N ILE A 205 -19.25 12.02 -1.26
CA ILE A 205 -19.60 12.95 -0.18
C ILE A 205 -18.50 14.00 -0.01
N HIS A 206 -17.24 13.59 0.15
CA HIS A 206 -16.13 14.53 0.30
C HIS A 206 -15.91 15.42 -0.93
N SER A 207 -16.08 14.87 -2.13
CA SER A 207 -15.98 15.64 -3.38
C SER A 207 -17.06 16.72 -3.50
N TRP A 208 -18.28 16.47 -2.97
CA TRP A 208 -19.39 17.40 -3.07
C TRP A 208 -19.40 18.43 -1.95
N THR A 209 -19.15 18.01 -0.72
CA THR A 209 -19.21 18.90 0.45
C THR A 209 -17.95 19.75 0.62
N ARG A 210 -16.82 19.38 -0.01
CA ARG A 210 -15.47 19.96 0.25
C ARG A 210 -15.12 20.01 1.74
N THR A 211 -15.84 19.26 2.59
CA THR A 211 -15.54 19.17 4.01
C THR A 211 -14.33 18.29 4.15
N THR A 212 -13.17 18.89 4.42
CA THR A 212 -12.02 18.16 4.93
C THR A 212 -12.42 17.61 6.30
N GLY A 213 -12.57 16.29 6.41
CA GLY A 213 -12.88 15.66 7.68
C GLY A 213 -11.82 16.06 8.71
N GLY A 214 -12.25 16.39 9.93
CA GLY A 214 -11.33 16.71 11.02
C GLY A 214 -10.32 15.58 11.25
N HIS A 215 -9.10 15.95 11.65
CA HIS A 215 -8.07 14.98 12.02
C HIS A 215 -8.53 14.21 13.27
N SER A 216 -9.01 12.98 13.09
CA SER A 216 -9.27 12.07 14.19
C SER A 216 -8.23 10.96 14.13
N ASP A 217 -7.58 10.71 15.26
CA ASP A 217 -6.74 9.53 15.44
C ASP A 217 -7.63 8.29 15.55
N GLY A 218 -7.23 7.19 14.93
CA GLY A 218 -7.93 5.92 14.85
C GLY A 218 -8.44 5.56 13.45
N ILE A 219 -9.23 4.48 13.39
CA ILE A 219 -9.85 3.99 12.15
C ILE A 219 -11.07 4.85 11.84
N HIS A 220 -11.20 5.31 10.60
CA HIS A 220 -12.33 6.12 10.16
C HIS A 220 -13.67 5.37 10.32
N TRP A 221 -14.72 6.05 10.77
CA TRP A 221 -16.04 5.45 11.05
C TRP A 221 -16.60 4.65 9.86
N TYR A 222 -16.37 5.14 8.63
CA TYR A 222 -16.82 4.46 7.41
C TYR A 222 -16.06 3.16 7.16
N SER A 223 -14.75 3.14 7.44
CA SER A 223 -13.95 1.91 7.40
C SER A 223 -14.42 0.91 8.44
N GLN A 224 -14.78 1.37 9.65
CA GLN A 224 -15.35 0.50 10.69
C GLN A 224 -16.69 -0.11 10.25
N LEU A 225 -17.57 0.68 9.64
CA LEU A 225 -18.85 0.22 9.09
C LEU A 225 -18.64 -0.81 7.98
N LEU A 226 -17.74 -0.54 7.02
CA LEU A 226 -17.44 -1.48 5.94
C LEU A 226 -16.81 -2.77 6.46
N HIS A 227 -15.94 -2.70 7.46
CA HIS A 227 -15.40 -3.90 8.11
C HIS A 227 -16.50 -4.70 8.83
N TRP A 228 -17.44 -4.03 9.50
CA TRP A 228 -18.58 -4.69 10.15
C TRP A 228 -19.50 -5.38 9.13
N LEU A 229 -19.83 -4.69 8.03
CA LEU A 229 -20.62 -5.26 6.92
C LEU A 229 -19.88 -6.41 6.22
N GLY A 230 -18.59 -6.24 5.93
CA GLY A 230 -17.77 -7.26 5.28
C GLY A 230 -17.71 -8.56 6.08
N ARG A 231 -17.57 -8.48 7.41
CA ARG A 231 -17.62 -9.67 8.29
C ARG A 231 -18.98 -10.38 8.29
N LYS A 232 -20.08 -9.64 8.03
CA LYS A 232 -21.44 -10.18 8.01
C LYS A 232 -21.86 -10.76 6.66
N LEU A 233 -21.31 -10.24 5.55
CA LEU A 233 -21.74 -10.57 4.19
C LEU A 233 -20.73 -11.34 3.34
N LEU A 234 -19.42 -11.27 3.62
CA LEU A 234 -18.38 -11.89 2.78
C LEU A 234 -17.86 -13.19 3.39
N ASP A 235 -17.72 -14.21 2.55
CA ASP A 235 -17.07 -15.48 2.90
C ASP A 235 -15.61 -15.26 3.32
N SER A 236 -15.19 -15.94 4.38
CA SER A 236 -13.89 -15.77 5.08
C SER A 236 -12.65 -15.89 4.18
N GLY A 237 -12.76 -16.46 2.99
CA GLY A 237 -11.66 -16.74 2.07
C GLY A 237 -11.18 -15.56 1.21
N ARG A 238 -11.87 -14.40 1.20
CA ARG A 238 -11.48 -13.22 0.40
C ARG A 238 -10.72 -12.14 1.17
N LEU A 239 -10.52 -12.35 2.46
CA LEU A 239 -9.86 -11.41 3.37
C LEU A 239 -8.48 -11.97 3.71
N HIS A 240 -7.45 -11.13 3.73
CA HIS A 240 -6.12 -11.58 4.15
C HIS A 240 -6.20 -12.18 5.57
N PRO A 241 -5.57 -13.33 5.87
CA PRO A 241 -5.70 -14.00 7.17
C PRO A 241 -5.17 -13.14 8.33
N LEU A 242 -4.18 -12.28 8.08
CA LEU A 242 -3.74 -11.27 9.06
C LEU A 242 -4.64 -10.03 9.16
N GLY A 243 -5.69 -9.92 8.36
CA GLY A 243 -6.75 -8.90 8.46
C GLY A 243 -8.00 -9.40 9.18
N VAL A 244 -8.03 -10.69 9.56
CA VAL A 244 -9.12 -11.34 10.29
C VAL A 244 -8.54 -12.13 11.46
N ALA A 245 -8.32 -11.47 12.60
CA ALA A 245 -8.13 -12.20 13.85
C ALA A 245 -9.47 -12.22 14.59
N GLN A 246 -9.95 -13.42 14.87
CA GLN A 246 -11.04 -13.69 15.79
C GLN A 246 -10.74 -13.05 17.15
N ASP A 247 -11.67 -12.21 17.60
CA ASP A 247 -11.73 -11.77 18.98
C ASP A 247 -12.26 -12.95 19.79
N ASN A 248 -11.36 -13.70 20.43
CA ASN A 248 -11.71 -14.59 21.53
C ASN A 248 -11.34 -13.87 22.82
N ARG A 249 -12.21 -12.95 23.27
CA ARG A 249 -12.92 -13.03 24.57
C ARG A 249 -13.70 -11.76 24.85
#